data_AF-A0A2W4ZJH2-F1
#
_entry.id   AF-A0A2W4ZJH2-F1
#
_cell.length_a   1.000
_cell.length_b   1.000
_cell.length_c   1.000
_cell.angle_alpha   90.00
_cell.angle_beta   90.00
_cell.angle_gamma   90.00
#
_symmetry.space_group_name_H-M   'P 1'
#
loop_
_entity.id
_entity.type
_entity.pdbx_description
1 polymer ?
#
loop_
_entity_poly.entity_id
_entity_poly.type
_entity_poly.pdbx_seq_one_letter_code
_entity_poly.pdbx_strand_id
1 'polypeptide(L)' 'MGLALTLGAFAIAALVFFWLVGVVKTTIKTAFLVALFLLGLWLAFGIGPSQIWETIRNWLPDFLFPS' A
#
# COMPACT_ATOMS: atom_id res chain seq x y z
N MET A 1 -19.31 0.53 36.29
CA MET A 1 -18.71 -0.46 35.35
C MET A 1 -19.05 -0.16 33.89
N GLY A 2 -20.30 0.12 33.51
CA GLY A 2 -20.69 0.39 32.11
C GLY A 2 -20.01 1.61 31.47
N LEU A 3 -19.98 2.76 32.15
CA LEU A 3 -19.39 4.00 31.59
C LEU A 3 -17.90 3.87 31.26
N ALA A 4 -17.13 3.18 32.10
CA ALA A 4 -15.70 2.95 31.87
C ALA A 4 -15.45 2.06 30.64
N LEU A 5 -16.27 1.01 30.45
CA LEU A 5 -16.20 0.16 29.27
C LEU A 5 -16.60 0.91 28.00
N THR A 6 -17.66 1.72 28.05
CA THR A 6 -18.09 2.54 26.91
C THR A 6 -17.04 3.55 26.50
N LEU A 7 -16.42 4.24 27.46
CA LEU A 7 -15.32 5.19 27.20
C LEU A 7 -14.08 4.48 26.64
N GLY A 8 -13.73 3.30 27.19
CA GLY A 8 -12.64 2.49 26.68
C GLY A 8 -12.88 2.03 25.24
N ALA A 9 -14.08 1.55 24.93
CA ALA A 9 -14.45 1.15 23.58
C ALA A 9 -14.36 2.32 22.59
N PHE A 10 -14.86 3.51 22.97
CA PHE A 10 -14.74 4.71 22.15
C PHE A 10 -13.28 5.12 21.90
N ALA A 11 -12.43 5.06 22.92
CA ALA A 11 -11.01 5.39 22.79
C ALA A 11 -10.29 4.45 21.84
N ILE A 12 -10.50 3.14 21.97
CA ILE A 12 -9.89 2.13 21.09
C ILE A 12 -10.43 2.26 19.65
N ALA A 13 -11.74 2.45 19.48
CA ALA A 13 -12.34 2.66 18.17
C ALA A 13 -11.76 3.89 17.46
N ALA A 14 -11.60 5.01 18.19
CA ALA A 14 -10.97 6.21 17.68
C ALA A 14 -9.51 5.96 17.27
N LEU A 15 -8.72 5.28 18.11
CA LEU A 15 -7.33 4.93 17.79
C LEU A 15 -7.22 4.10 16.51
N VAL A 16 -8.03 3.05 16.37
CA VAL A 16 -8.04 2.21 15.17
C VAL A 16 -8.46 3.03 13.95
N PHE A 17 -9.48 3.88 14.09
CA PHE A 17 -9.96 4.74 13.00
C PHE A 17 -8.86 5.70 12.52
N PHE A 18 -8.23 6.45 13.42
CA PHE A 18 -7.16 7.37 13.06
C PHE A 18 -5.93 6.65 12.49
N TRP A 19 -5.59 5.49 13.02
CA TRP A 19 -4.53 4.64 12.47
C TRP A 19 -4.84 4.23 11.03
N LEU A 20 -6.06 3.75 10.77
CA LEU A 20 -6.48 3.32 9.43
C LEU A 20 -6.45 4.48 8.43
N VAL A 21 -6.94 5.65 8.83
CA VAL A 21 -6.85 6.87 8.01
C VAL A 21 -5.39 7.21 7.69
N GLY A 22 -4.49 7.06 8.65
CA GLY A 22 -3.05 7.21 8.46
C GLY A 22 -2.47 6.23 7.43
N VAL A 23 -2.86 4.95 7.52
CA VAL A 23 -2.46 3.91 6.57
C VAL A 23 -2.95 4.25 5.17
N VAL A 24 -4.24 4.56 5.00
CA VAL A 24 -4.82 4.92 3.69
C VAL A 24 -4.09 6.12 3.08
N LYS A 25 -3.86 7.17 3.85
CA LYS A 25 -3.14 8.36 3.38
C LYS A 25 -1.71 8.04 2.95
N THR A 26 -1.05 7.13 3.67
CA THR A 26 0.30 6.68 3.34
C THR A 26 0.29 5.86 2.05
N THR A 27 -0.64 4.91 1.92
CA THR A 27 -0.80 4.10 0.71
C THR A 27 -1.06 4.94 -0.53
N ILE A 28 -1.91 5.97 -0.43
CA ILE A 28 -2.17 6.89 -1.56
C ILE A 28 -0.90 7.65 -1.96
N LYS A 29 -0.13 8.14 -1.00
CA LYS A 29 1.15 8.83 -1.29
C LYS A 29 2.14 7.90 -1.96
N THR A 30 2.28 6.67 -1.47
CA THR A 30 3.16 5.66 -2.05
C THR A 30 2.71 5.30 -3.46
N ALA A 31 1.42 5.06 -3.69
CA ALA A 31 0.87 4.77 -5.00
C ALA A 31 1.15 5.91 -5.99
N PHE A 32 1.00 7.17 -5.56
CA PHE A 32 1.32 8.34 -6.37
C PHE A 32 2.82 8.42 -6.72
N LEU A 33 3.71 8.20 -5.74
CA LEU A 33 5.15 8.17 -5.97
C LEU A 33 5.56 7.05 -6.94
N VAL A 34 4.97 5.86 -6.78
CA VAL A 34 5.18 4.73 -7.69
C VAL A 34 4.72 5.11 -9.09
N ALA A 35 3.52 5.67 -9.25
CA ALA A 35 3.03 6.11 -10.54
C ALA A 35 3.94 7.16 -11.19
N LEU A 36 4.44 8.13 -10.42
CA LEU A 36 5.37 9.14 -10.90
C LEU A 36 6.71 8.53 -11.33
N PHE A 37 7.22 7.56 -10.56
CA PHE A 37 8.44 6.84 -10.90
C PHE A 37 8.28 6.01 -12.18
N LEU A 38 7.18 5.27 -12.30
CA LEU A 38 6.83 4.51 -13.51
C LEU A 38 6.71 5.42 -14.72
N LEU A 39 6.09 6.59 -14.57
CA LEU A 39 6.00 7.59 -15.62
C LEU A 39 7.38 8.11 -16.02
N GLY A 40 8.25 8.38 -15.04
CA GLY A 40 9.63 8.79 -15.30
C GLY A 40 10.42 7.73 -16.08
N LEU A 41 10.28 6.46 -15.70
CA LEU A 41 10.91 5.35 -16.42
C LEU A 41 10.38 5.21 -17.85
N TRP A 42 9.07 5.37 -18.02
CA TRP A 42 8.44 5.35 -19.33
C TRP A 42 8.92 6.49 -20.23
N LEU A 43 9.05 7.71 -19.69
CA LEU A 43 9.55 8.87 -20.44
C LEU A 43 11.04 8.74 -20.80
N ALA A 44 11.86 8.20 -19.90
CA ALA A 44 13.31 8.10 -20.09
C ALA A 44 13.73 6.89 -20.96
N PHE A 45 13.06 5.75 -20.82
CA PHE A 45 13.46 4.48 -21.44
C PHE A 45 12.37 3.79 -22.26
N GLY A 46 11.13 4.31 -22.28
CA GLY A 46 10.00 3.67 -22.94
C GLY A 46 9.46 2.42 -22.25
N ILE A 47 9.93 2.12 -21.03
CA ILE A 47 9.57 0.90 -20.30
C ILE A 47 8.21 1.08 -19.63
N GLY A 48 7.27 0.20 -19.97
CA GLY A 48 5.91 0.19 -19.43
C GLY A 48 5.79 -0.54 -18.08
N PRO A 49 4.67 -0.33 -17.35
CA PRO A 49 4.44 -0.95 -16.04
C PRO A 49 4.40 -2.50 -16.09
N SER A 50 3.88 -3.07 -17.18
CA SER A 50 3.80 -4.52 -17.38
C SER A 50 5.17 -5.19 -17.44
N GLN A 51 6.13 -4.56 -18.13
CA GLN A 51 7.50 -5.08 -18.28
C GLN A 51 8.24 -5.08 -16.93
N ILE A 52 8.01 -4.06 -16.11
CA ILE A 52 8.54 -4.02 -14.74
C ILE A 52 7.90 -5.12 -13.90
N TRP A 53 6.59 -5.32 -14.01
CA TRP A 53 5.90 -6.39 -13.30
C TRP A 53 6.39 -7.79 -13.70
N GLU A 54 6.65 -8.01 -14.98
CA GLU A 54 7.30 -9.24 -15.48
C GLU A 54 8.70 -9.40 -14.91
N THR A 55 9.50 -8.33 -14.90
CA THR A 55 10.85 -8.34 -14.33
C THR A 55 10.82 -8.69 -12.84
N ILE A 56 9.90 -8.09 -12.08
CA ILE A 56 9.69 -8.40 -10.67
C ILE A 56 9.28 -9.87 -10.50
N ARG A 57 8.32 -10.37 -11.29
CA ARG A 57 7.88 -11.78 -11.23
C ARG A 57 9.03 -12.75 -11.47
N ASN A 58 9.92 -12.45 -12.40
CA ASN A 58 11.10 -13.27 -12.69
C ASN A 58 12.09 -13.34 -11.51
N TRP A 59 12.04 -12.39 -10.57
CA TRP A 59 12.86 -12.41 -9.35
C TRP A 59 12.20 -13.14 -8.19
N LEU A 60 10.88 -13.38 -8.25
CA LEU A 60 10.18 -14.04 -7.17
C LEU A 60 10.27 -15.57 -7.31
N PRO A 61 10.43 -16.29 -6.18
CA PRO A 61 10.44 -17.75 -6.19
C PRO A 61 9.15 -18.36 -6.75
N ASP A 62 9.28 -19.45 -7.50
CA ASP A 62 8.16 -20.19 -8.11
C ASP A 62 7.10 -20.66 -7.09
N PHE A 63 7.49 -20.89 -5.83
CA PHE A 63 6.55 -21.33 -4.79
C PHE A 63 5.54 -20.23 -4.37
N LEU A 64 5.82 -18.95 -4.65
CA LEU A 64 4.89 -17.84 -4.37
C LEU A 64 3.86 -17.65 -5.49
N PHE A 65 4.20 -18.09 -6.71
CA PHE A 65 3.37 -17.97 -7.90
C PHE A 65 3.57 -19.21 -8.80
N PRO A 66 2.97 -20.37 -8.45
CA PRO A 66 3.03 -21.54 -9.30
C PRO A 66 2.40 -21.21 -10.66
N SER A 67 3.20 -21.32 -11.72
CA SER A 67 2.87 -20.99 -13.11
C SER A 67 1.86 -21.94 -13.73
#